data_AF-M0H0X1-F1
#
_entry.id   AF-M0H0X1-F1
#
_cell.length_a   1.000
_cell.length_b   1.000
_cell.length_c   1.000
_cell.angle_alpha   90.00
_cell.angle_beta   90.00
_cell.angle_gamma   90.00
#
_symmetry.space_group_name_H-M   'P 1'
#
loop_
_entity.id
_entity.type
_entity.pdbx_description
1 polymer ?
#
loop_
_entity_poly.entity_id
_entity_poly.type
_entity_poly.pdbx_seq_one_letter_code
_entity_poly.pdbx_strand_id
1 'polypeptide(L)'
;MLSANLLPLVGVLWFGWNPETLLAVYALELLLLFPLSGVKALFAGRPPTSSREGGVLSRSESDLVDKRGSVTIHDRLPPVYPRNVPFATAVVGGGAWVGVFLLAPLSEVVSVLDVLARPEAVVSVAALVVGQVGETAAAFLRGDRYAERSPYALVEIPARQAMFLACFLFVVVLGGATVTLAAFVLVKLLFEWSGFRADRGGGRLTSWLSGPDSEATREVLDVPDGRPAAEIDVDPRAVVAAAVWRAVTTTGPFYVTMAAMVWIGGTAFVAEEASLAVWVGFGLFGLALFGFMLAGDAVEDTLASGWLTYRRFGGRLVAHDRLTGEPQWAAAVGDFRDAEVVATRPTDRYLGTRTIAATVGRGDDETERAFGPVADAERVVEAFDLPVESTTLPPLDRRFAGAAVASVVLTAVGVVTVVTTPLGPSTSWLLALFLFPVFAAVPKGFWTLAHP
;
A
#
# COMPACT_ATOMS: atom_id res chain seq x y z
N MET A 1 -21.05 12.08 -12.43
CA MET A 1 -21.02 12.74 -11.10
C MET A 1 -22.18 13.70 -10.76
N LEU A 2 -22.53 14.73 -11.53
CA LEU A 2 -23.54 15.73 -11.09
C LEU A 2 -24.95 15.15 -10.84
N SER A 3 -25.37 14.13 -11.60
CA SER A 3 -26.69 13.50 -11.49
C SER A 3 -26.84 12.56 -10.30
N ALA A 4 -25.76 11.92 -9.83
CA ALA A 4 -25.78 11.05 -8.65
C ALA A 4 -25.88 11.86 -7.35
N ASN A 5 -25.20 13.02 -7.29
CA ASN A 5 -25.23 13.92 -6.13
C ASN A 5 -26.55 14.69 -5.98
N LEU A 6 -27.41 14.69 -7.00
CA LEU A 6 -28.73 15.30 -6.94
C LEU A 6 -29.77 14.38 -6.30
N LEU A 7 -29.58 13.06 -6.33
CA LEU A 7 -30.54 12.10 -5.76
C LEU A 7 -30.74 12.31 -4.23
N PRO A 8 -29.67 12.48 -3.43
CA PRO A 8 -29.82 12.76 -2.00
C PRO A 8 -30.46 14.13 -1.76
N LEU A 9 -30.11 15.14 -2.54
CA LEU A 9 -30.68 16.49 -2.44
C LEU A 9 -32.18 16.51 -2.77
N VAL A 10 -32.60 15.78 -3.81
CA VAL A 10 -34.00 15.56 -4.17
C VAL A 10 -34.72 14.75 -3.07
N GLY A 11 -34.05 13.78 -2.47
CA GLY A 11 -34.51 13.06 -1.27
C GLY A 11 -34.87 13.99 -0.11
N VAL A 12 -34.02 14.97 0.20
CA VAL A 12 -34.32 15.97 1.25
C VAL A 12 -35.41 16.95 0.84
N LEU A 13 -35.32 17.50 -0.36
CA LEU A 13 -36.24 18.57 -0.80
C LEU A 13 -37.65 18.06 -1.07
N TRP A 14 -37.81 16.82 -1.54
CA TRP A 14 -39.12 16.29 -1.97
C TRP A 14 -39.60 15.11 -1.13
N PHE A 15 -38.71 14.32 -0.51
CA PHE A 15 -39.08 13.14 0.28
C PHE A 15 -38.89 13.32 1.79
N GLY A 16 -38.53 14.52 2.25
CA GLY A 16 -38.43 14.84 3.68
C GLY A 16 -37.31 14.11 4.42
N TRP A 17 -36.25 13.72 3.70
CA TRP A 17 -35.12 13.02 4.34
C TRP A 17 -34.48 13.89 5.43
N ASN A 18 -34.15 13.25 6.55
CA ASN A 18 -33.48 13.91 7.67
C ASN A 18 -32.04 14.28 7.25
N PRO A 19 -31.56 15.52 7.48
CA PRO A 19 -30.18 15.93 7.22
C PRO A 19 -29.11 14.96 7.76
N GLU A 20 -29.37 14.26 8.85
CA GLU A 20 -28.51 13.22 9.41
C GLU A 20 -28.30 12.04 8.43
N THR A 21 -29.35 11.64 7.72
CA THR A 21 -29.30 10.57 6.71
C THR A 21 -28.43 10.98 5.52
N LEU A 22 -28.50 12.25 5.09
CA LEU A 22 -27.61 12.77 4.05
C LEU A 22 -26.15 12.74 4.46
N LEU A 23 -25.87 13.21 5.67
CA LEU A 23 -24.51 13.29 6.18
C LEU A 23 -23.86 11.89 6.25
N ALA A 24 -24.60 10.90 6.74
CA ALA A 24 -24.14 9.52 6.78
C ALA A 24 -23.97 8.91 5.37
N VAL A 25 -24.91 9.14 4.45
CA VAL A 25 -24.80 8.65 3.06
C VAL A 25 -23.60 9.28 2.35
N TYR A 26 -23.35 10.58 2.53
CA TYR A 26 -22.19 11.27 1.96
C TYR A 26 -20.87 10.79 2.56
N ALA A 27 -20.83 10.52 3.88
CA ALA A 27 -19.66 9.92 4.50
C ALA A 27 -19.38 8.53 3.91
N LEU A 28 -20.41 7.67 3.78
CA LEU A 28 -20.29 6.34 3.19
C LEU A 28 -19.87 6.39 1.72
N GLU A 29 -20.38 7.34 0.94
CA GLU A 29 -19.94 7.62 -0.43
C GLU A 29 -18.43 7.83 -0.48
N LEU A 30 -17.90 8.74 0.36
CA LEU A 30 -16.47 9.04 0.39
C LEU A 30 -15.63 7.81 0.74
N LEU A 31 -16.10 6.96 1.66
CA LEU A 31 -15.42 5.70 1.99
C LEU A 31 -15.37 4.73 0.83
N LEU A 32 -16.43 4.65 0.02
CA LEU A 32 -16.49 3.81 -1.17
C LEU A 32 -15.64 4.33 -2.33
N LEU A 33 -15.36 5.64 -2.37
CA LEU A 33 -14.51 6.23 -3.40
C LEU A 33 -13.04 5.81 -3.28
N PHE A 34 -12.53 5.55 -2.08
CA PHE A 34 -11.14 5.11 -1.89
C PHE A 34 -10.81 3.77 -2.57
N PRO A 35 -11.51 2.65 -2.27
CA PRO A 35 -11.18 1.38 -2.89
C PRO A 35 -11.38 1.41 -4.40
N LEU A 36 -12.38 2.14 -4.89
CA LEU A 36 -12.58 2.30 -6.32
C LEU A 36 -11.46 3.12 -6.97
N SER A 37 -10.99 4.17 -6.32
CA SER A 37 -9.88 4.98 -6.84
C SER A 37 -8.58 4.17 -6.85
N GLY A 38 -8.38 3.28 -5.87
CA GLY A 38 -7.32 2.29 -5.86
C GLY A 38 -7.39 1.35 -7.08
N VAL A 39 -8.58 0.80 -7.39
CA VAL A 39 -8.78 -0.04 -8.59
C VAL A 39 -8.49 0.73 -9.87
N LYS A 40 -8.98 1.97 -10.00
CA LYS A 40 -8.73 2.81 -11.18
C LYS A 40 -7.24 3.13 -11.36
N ALA A 41 -6.51 3.31 -10.26
CA ALA A 41 -5.08 3.60 -10.28
C ALA A 41 -4.26 2.48 -10.92
N LEU A 42 -4.69 1.22 -10.85
CA LEU A 42 -3.99 0.09 -11.49
C LEU A 42 -3.86 0.23 -13.02
N PHE A 43 -4.79 0.96 -13.64
CA PHE A 43 -4.84 1.16 -15.10
C PHE A 43 -4.17 2.47 -15.56
N ALA A 44 -3.66 3.29 -14.63
CA ALA A 44 -3.09 4.59 -14.96
C ALA A 44 -1.69 4.45 -15.61
N GLY A 45 -1.55 4.93 -16.85
CA GLY A 45 -0.33 4.72 -17.64
C GLY A 45 0.82 5.68 -17.36
N ARG A 46 0.60 6.78 -16.63
CA ARG A 46 1.70 7.67 -16.23
C ARG A 46 2.47 7.09 -15.04
N PRO A 47 3.81 7.00 -15.09
CA PRO A 47 4.61 6.55 -13.97
C PRO A 47 4.48 7.52 -12.77
N PRO A 48 4.48 7.02 -11.52
CA PRO A 48 4.76 7.86 -10.36
C PRO A 48 6.19 8.39 -10.49
N THR A 49 6.44 9.70 -10.33
CA THR A 49 7.84 10.18 -10.34
C THR A 49 8.50 9.81 -9.01
N SER A 50 9.68 9.20 -9.08
CA SER A 50 10.51 8.79 -7.95
C SER A 50 11.21 9.94 -7.20
N SER A 51 11.12 11.19 -7.65
CA SER A 51 11.81 12.32 -7.03
C SER A 51 10.95 13.06 -5.99
N ARG A 52 10.77 12.50 -4.78
CA ARG A 52 10.28 13.27 -3.61
C ARG A 52 11.00 12.87 -2.32
N GLU A 53 12.09 13.55 -2.03
CA GLU A 53 12.61 13.72 -0.68
C GLU A 53 11.63 14.63 0.08
N GLY A 54 10.82 14.09 0.99
CA GLY A 54 10.10 14.92 1.99
C GLY A 54 8.57 14.80 2.07
N GLY A 55 7.94 13.78 1.49
CA GLY A 55 6.54 13.43 1.81
C GLY A 55 6.47 12.43 2.98
N VAL A 56 5.51 12.56 3.90
CA VAL A 56 5.25 11.56 4.96
C VAL A 56 4.72 10.23 4.38
N LEU A 57 4.32 10.23 3.10
CA LEU A 57 4.06 9.05 2.27
C LEU A 57 5.09 8.94 1.12
N SER A 58 6.30 9.45 1.31
CA SER A 58 7.45 9.13 0.47
C SER A 58 7.85 7.69 0.80
N ARG A 59 7.23 6.72 0.13
CA ARG A 59 7.86 5.41 -0.06
C ARG A 59 8.87 5.59 -1.19
N SER A 60 10.06 6.01 -0.82
CA SER A 60 11.28 6.02 -1.63
C SER A 60 11.82 4.60 -1.90
N GLU A 61 11.15 3.55 -1.44
CA GLU A 61 11.72 2.19 -1.36
C GLU A 61 10.80 1.12 -1.97
N SER A 62 9.88 1.49 -2.87
CA SER A 62 9.14 0.48 -3.63
C SER A 62 9.91 0.16 -4.91
N ASP A 63 10.54 -1.01 -4.94
CA ASP A 63 11.28 -1.56 -6.10
C ASP A 63 10.43 -1.65 -7.38
N LEU A 64 9.11 -1.47 -7.25
CA LEU A 64 8.14 -1.53 -8.33
C LEU A 64 7.87 -0.21 -9.04
N VAL A 65 8.17 0.94 -8.43
CA VAL A 65 7.85 2.26 -9.03
C VAL A 65 8.57 2.44 -10.36
N ASP A 66 9.81 1.94 -10.45
CA ASP A 66 10.65 2.00 -11.65
C ASP A 66 10.41 0.83 -12.61
N LYS A 67 9.51 -0.11 -12.26
CA LYS A 67 9.24 -1.30 -13.08
C LYS A 67 8.60 -0.90 -14.41
N ARG A 68 9.25 -1.33 -15.49
CA ARG A 68 8.89 -1.08 -16.89
C ARG A 68 7.85 -2.09 -17.38
N GLY A 69 7.03 -1.66 -18.34
CA GLY A 69 6.01 -2.47 -18.99
C GLY A 69 4.63 -2.54 -18.32
N SER A 70 3.77 -3.37 -18.91
CA SER A 70 2.37 -3.54 -18.51
C SER A 70 1.88 -4.95 -18.83
N VAL A 71 0.83 -5.39 -18.14
CA VAL A 71 0.25 -6.73 -18.30
C VAL A 71 -1.19 -6.59 -18.79
N THR A 72 -1.52 -7.27 -19.88
CA THR A 72 -2.90 -7.33 -20.38
C THR A 72 -3.54 -8.60 -19.84
N ILE A 73 -4.48 -8.46 -18.89
CA ILE A 73 -5.18 -9.62 -18.29
C ILE A 73 -6.25 -10.15 -19.25
N HIS A 74 -6.95 -9.26 -19.95
CA HIS A 74 -8.01 -9.59 -20.88
C HIS A 74 -8.14 -8.49 -21.93
N ASP A 75 -8.43 -8.85 -23.18
CA ASP A 75 -8.56 -7.94 -24.34
C ASP A 75 -9.61 -6.81 -24.18
N ARG A 76 -10.47 -6.88 -23.16
CA ARG A 76 -11.54 -5.90 -22.90
C ARG A 76 -11.20 -4.95 -21.75
N LEU A 77 -10.10 -5.20 -21.04
CA LEU A 77 -9.64 -4.39 -19.94
C LEU A 77 -8.40 -3.59 -20.37
N PRO A 78 -8.24 -2.34 -19.90
CA PRO A 78 -6.98 -1.63 -20.08
C PRO A 78 -5.81 -2.41 -19.47
N PRO A 79 -4.59 -2.20 -19.98
CA PRO A 79 -3.41 -2.84 -19.41
C PRO A 79 -3.24 -2.44 -17.94
N VAL A 80 -2.90 -3.42 -17.11
CA VAL A 80 -2.57 -3.22 -15.70
C VAL A 80 -1.08 -2.94 -15.59
N TYR A 81 -0.72 -1.89 -14.87
CA TYR A 81 0.67 -1.53 -14.63
C TYR A 81 1.10 -2.04 -13.25
N PRO A 82 2.00 -3.04 -13.16
CA PRO A 82 2.47 -3.58 -11.88
C PRO A 82 2.97 -2.50 -10.92
N ARG A 83 3.66 -1.48 -11.44
CA ARG A 83 4.16 -0.32 -10.68
C ARG A 83 3.10 0.44 -9.88
N ASN A 84 1.82 0.31 -10.22
CA ASN A 84 0.72 0.99 -9.54
C ASN A 84 0.09 0.16 -8.41
N VAL A 85 0.46 -1.13 -8.28
CA VAL A 85 -0.04 -2.02 -7.22
C VAL A 85 0.26 -1.47 -5.81
N PRO A 86 1.48 -1.02 -5.49
CA PRO A 86 1.79 -0.45 -4.18
C PRO A 86 0.90 0.73 -3.83
N PHE A 87 0.69 1.62 -4.80
CA PHE A 87 -0.17 2.80 -4.66
C PHE A 87 -1.64 2.39 -4.45
N ALA A 88 -2.17 1.46 -5.25
CA ALA A 88 -3.54 0.99 -5.11
C ALA A 88 -3.80 0.35 -3.73
N THR A 89 -2.87 -0.49 -3.26
CA THR A 89 -2.92 -1.10 -1.92
C THR A 89 -2.92 -0.02 -0.82
N ALA A 90 -2.01 0.96 -0.92
CA ALA A 90 -1.90 2.05 0.04
C ALA A 90 -3.16 2.93 0.08
N VAL A 91 -3.80 3.18 -1.06
CA VAL A 91 -5.04 3.97 -1.14
C VAL A 91 -6.21 3.24 -0.50
N VAL A 92 -6.36 1.93 -0.74
CA VAL A 92 -7.42 1.12 -0.12
C VAL A 92 -7.19 1.03 1.40
N GLY A 93 -5.97 0.73 1.82
CA GLY A 93 -5.59 0.64 3.23
C GLY A 93 -5.72 1.97 3.97
N GLY A 94 -5.18 3.04 3.39
CA GLY A 94 -5.30 4.40 3.91
C GLY A 94 -6.74 4.90 3.94
N GLY A 95 -7.55 4.56 2.94
CA GLY A 95 -8.98 4.87 2.90
C GLY A 95 -9.76 4.24 4.05
N ALA A 96 -9.46 2.99 4.41
CA ALA A 96 -10.05 2.35 5.59
C ALA A 96 -9.67 3.10 6.88
N TRP A 97 -8.43 3.60 6.99
CA TRP A 97 -7.98 4.39 8.13
C TRP A 97 -8.65 5.76 8.21
N VAL A 98 -8.75 6.47 7.08
CA VAL A 98 -9.56 7.69 6.96
C VAL A 98 -11.01 7.42 7.38
N GLY A 99 -11.53 6.22 7.08
CA GLY A 99 -12.84 5.79 7.54
C GLY A 99 -13.01 5.76 9.04
N VAL A 100 -12.02 5.29 9.80
CA VAL A 100 -12.06 5.33 11.27
C VAL A 100 -12.12 6.78 11.77
N PHE A 101 -11.30 7.67 11.20
CA PHE A 101 -11.27 9.09 11.58
C PHE A 101 -12.52 9.86 11.16
N LEU A 102 -13.17 9.46 10.08
CA LEU A 102 -14.41 10.05 9.61
C LEU A 102 -15.60 9.54 10.44
N LEU A 103 -15.60 8.25 10.79
CA LEU A 103 -16.68 7.61 11.52
C LEU A 103 -16.74 8.08 12.99
N ALA A 104 -15.59 8.35 13.62
CA ALA A 104 -15.51 8.80 15.00
C ALA A 104 -16.29 10.09 15.32
N PRO A 105 -16.11 11.21 14.61
CA PRO A 105 -16.92 12.40 14.86
C PRO A 105 -18.31 12.30 14.23
N LEU A 106 -18.51 11.43 13.22
CA LEU A 106 -19.82 11.19 12.62
C LEU A 106 -20.76 10.49 13.61
N SER A 107 -20.27 9.54 14.40
CA SER A 107 -21.08 8.81 15.38
C SER A 107 -21.61 9.66 16.51
N GLU A 108 -20.91 10.75 16.86
CA GLU A 108 -21.38 11.74 17.85
C GLU A 108 -22.59 12.55 17.35
N VAL A 109 -22.75 12.65 16.03
CA VAL A 109 -23.79 13.47 15.39
C VAL A 109 -24.91 12.60 14.85
N VAL A 110 -24.61 11.38 14.40
CA VAL A 110 -25.54 10.47 13.71
C VAL A 110 -25.31 9.03 14.14
N SER A 111 -26.40 8.32 14.49
CA SER A 111 -26.38 6.86 14.65
C SER A 111 -26.27 6.19 13.27
N VAL A 112 -25.06 5.77 12.91
CA VAL A 112 -24.76 5.20 11.59
C VAL A 112 -25.50 3.89 11.33
N LEU A 113 -25.70 3.05 12.38
CA LEU A 113 -26.49 1.83 12.24
C LEU A 113 -27.96 2.10 11.97
N ASP A 114 -28.55 3.09 12.64
CA ASP A 114 -29.96 3.42 12.44
C ASP A 114 -30.21 3.99 11.05
N VAL A 115 -29.22 4.70 10.49
CA VAL A 115 -29.29 5.14 9.10
C VAL A 115 -29.16 3.94 8.16
N LEU A 116 -28.18 3.05 8.36
CA LEU A 116 -27.98 1.87 7.50
C LEU A 116 -29.13 0.84 7.59
N ALA A 117 -29.86 0.80 8.70
CA ALA A 117 -31.04 -0.03 8.86
C ALA A 117 -32.23 0.46 8.03
N ARG A 118 -32.22 1.73 7.59
CA ARG A 118 -33.27 2.30 6.76
C ARG A 118 -33.13 1.83 5.31
N PRO A 119 -34.20 1.27 4.71
CA PRO A 119 -34.15 0.78 3.34
C PRO A 119 -33.78 1.87 2.33
N GLU A 120 -34.15 3.13 2.57
CA GLU A 120 -33.83 4.27 1.71
C GLU A 120 -32.32 4.54 1.64
N ALA A 121 -31.63 4.41 2.78
CA ALA A 121 -30.18 4.58 2.85
C ALA A 121 -29.46 3.45 2.11
N VAL A 122 -29.91 2.20 2.29
CA VAL A 122 -29.36 1.03 1.58
C VAL A 122 -29.54 1.18 0.08
N VAL A 123 -30.72 1.59 -0.38
CA VAL A 123 -30.99 1.83 -1.81
C VAL A 123 -30.11 2.97 -2.35
N SER A 124 -29.91 4.03 -1.56
CA SER A 124 -29.04 5.15 -1.95
C SER A 124 -27.58 4.71 -2.08
N VAL A 125 -27.06 3.98 -1.10
CA VAL A 125 -25.70 3.41 -1.14
C VAL A 125 -25.55 2.44 -2.31
N ALA A 126 -26.54 1.57 -2.55
CA ALA A 126 -26.52 0.64 -3.67
C ALA A 126 -26.55 1.37 -5.02
N ALA A 127 -27.41 2.37 -5.18
CA ALA A 127 -27.48 3.20 -6.38
C ALA A 127 -26.18 3.95 -6.63
N LEU A 128 -25.51 4.39 -5.58
CA LEU A 128 -24.21 5.04 -5.63
C LEU A 128 -23.11 4.08 -6.08
N VAL A 129 -23.05 2.88 -5.49
CA VAL A 129 -22.11 1.83 -5.91
C VAL A 129 -22.35 1.48 -7.37
N VAL A 130 -23.60 1.24 -7.78
CA VAL A 130 -23.95 0.89 -9.16
C VAL A 130 -23.63 2.03 -10.12
N GLY A 131 -23.96 3.28 -9.77
CA GLY A 131 -23.68 4.46 -10.58
C GLY A 131 -22.17 4.65 -10.77
N GLN A 132 -21.40 4.43 -9.71
CA GLN A 132 -19.98 4.64 -9.71
C GLN A 132 -19.22 3.49 -10.40
N VAL A 133 -19.65 2.24 -10.22
CA VAL A 133 -19.17 1.08 -10.99
C VAL A 133 -19.53 1.26 -12.47
N GLY A 134 -20.74 1.75 -12.76
CA GLY A 134 -21.21 2.05 -14.11
C GLY A 134 -20.39 3.15 -14.78
N GLU A 135 -20.07 4.24 -14.07
CA GLU A 135 -19.19 5.32 -14.57
C GLU A 135 -17.79 4.79 -14.86
N THR A 136 -17.29 3.91 -13.99
CA THR A 136 -15.98 3.27 -14.13
C THR A 136 -15.96 2.30 -15.33
N ALA A 137 -16.97 1.44 -15.47
CA ALA A 137 -17.13 0.53 -16.59
C ALA A 137 -17.35 1.26 -17.92
N ALA A 138 -18.13 2.35 -17.92
CA ALA A 138 -18.34 3.16 -19.10
C ALA A 138 -17.06 3.88 -19.53
N ALA A 139 -16.26 4.36 -18.58
CA ALA A 139 -14.95 4.96 -18.87
C ALA A 139 -13.95 3.90 -19.38
N PHE A 140 -13.99 2.66 -18.87
CA PHE A 140 -13.24 1.53 -19.42
C PHE A 140 -13.66 1.19 -20.87
N LEU A 141 -14.96 1.09 -21.13
CA LEU A 141 -15.50 0.71 -22.44
C LEU A 141 -15.36 1.81 -23.50
N ARG A 142 -15.35 3.09 -23.09
CA ARG A 142 -15.14 4.22 -24.01
C ARG A 142 -13.68 4.42 -24.41
N GLY A 143 -12.74 3.67 -23.83
CA GLY A 143 -11.32 3.80 -24.14
C GLY A 143 -10.76 5.17 -23.73
N ASP A 144 -11.29 5.79 -22.68
CA ASP A 144 -10.77 7.07 -22.20
C ASP A 144 -9.28 6.93 -21.84
N ARG A 145 -8.52 7.99 -22.08
CA ARG A 145 -7.04 8.03 -22.03
C ARG A 145 -6.50 7.89 -20.60
N TYR A 146 -6.68 6.73 -19.97
CA TYR A 146 -6.05 6.36 -18.69
C TYR A 146 -4.53 6.42 -18.75
N ALA A 147 -3.95 6.33 -19.96
CA ALA A 147 -2.54 6.59 -20.22
C ALA A 147 -2.08 8.02 -19.88
N GLU A 148 -3.00 8.99 -19.87
CA GLU A 148 -2.70 10.41 -19.61
C GLU A 148 -3.04 10.85 -18.18
N ARG A 149 -3.70 10.02 -17.37
CA ARG A 149 -4.05 10.35 -15.98
C ARG A 149 -3.00 9.80 -15.03
N SER A 150 -2.57 10.61 -14.06
CA SER A 150 -1.73 10.11 -12.96
C SER A 150 -2.60 9.36 -11.94
N PRO A 151 -2.06 8.30 -11.30
CA PRO A 151 -2.74 7.60 -10.19
C PRO A 151 -3.23 8.56 -9.09
N TYR A 152 -2.44 9.60 -8.80
CA TYR A 152 -2.72 10.63 -7.80
C TYR A 152 -3.97 11.46 -8.12
N ALA A 153 -4.17 11.85 -9.38
CA ALA A 153 -5.31 12.66 -9.79
C ALA A 153 -6.67 11.97 -9.56
N LEU A 154 -6.67 10.64 -9.46
CA LEU A 154 -7.88 9.85 -9.19
C LEU A 154 -8.27 9.84 -7.71
N VAL A 155 -7.29 9.98 -6.81
CA VAL A 155 -7.48 9.87 -5.34
C VAL A 155 -7.58 11.25 -4.69
N GLU A 156 -6.99 12.28 -5.31
CA GLU A 156 -6.92 13.63 -4.76
C GLU A 156 -8.30 14.21 -4.40
N ILE A 157 -9.29 14.06 -5.28
CA ILE A 157 -10.63 14.63 -5.05
C ILE A 157 -11.35 13.92 -3.88
N PRO A 158 -11.48 12.58 -3.86
CA PRO A 158 -12.06 11.88 -2.72
C PRO A 158 -11.33 12.13 -1.39
N ALA A 159 -9.99 12.07 -1.39
CA ALA A 159 -9.20 12.26 -0.19
C ALA A 159 -9.39 13.66 0.40
N ARG A 160 -9.44 14.68 -0.47
CA ARG A 160 -9.70 16.06 -0.08
C ARG A 160 -11.10 16.22 0.52
N GLN A 161 -12.12 15.66 -0.10
CA GLN A 161 -13.49 15.70 0.41
C GLN A 161 -13.62 15.01 1.78
N ALA A 162 -12.99 13.84 1.94
CA ALA A 162 -12.99 13.10 3.21
C ALA A 162 -12.28 13.88 4.33
N MET A 163 -11.10 14.44 4.05
CA MET A 163 -10.36 15.26 5.02
C MET A 163 -11.17 16.49 5.44
N PHE A 164 -11.80 17.19 4.49
CA PHE A 164 -12.63 18.35 4.81
C PHE A 164 -13.84 17.98 5.64
N LEU A 165 -14.54 16.90 5.29
CA LEU A 165 -15.68 16.42 6.05
C LEU A 165 -15.26 16.03 7.48
N ALA A 166 -14.16 15.31 7.63
CA ALA A 166 -13.62 14.94 8.95
C ALA A 166 -13.30 16.18 9.78
N CYS A 167 -12.56 17.16 9.23
CA CYS A 167 -12.25 18.40 9.94
C CYS A 167 -13.51 19.18 10.32
N PHE A 168 -14.48 19.29 9.40
CA PHE A 168 -15.75 19.96 9.68
C PHE A 168 -16.49 19.29 10.85
N LEU A 169 -16.62 17.96 10.84
CA LEU A 169 -17.26 17.21 11.91
C LEU A 169 -16.52 17.37 13.24
N PHE A 170 -15.19 17.29 13.24
CA PHE A 170 -14.39 17.53 14.45
C PHE A 170 -14.60 18.94 15.03
N VAL A 171 -14.69 19.98 14.18
CA VAL A 171 -14.95 21.34 14.65
C VAL A 171 -16.38 21.49 15.18
N VAL A 172 -17.36 20.82 14.58
CA VAL A 172 -18.74 20.77 15.09
C VAL A 172 -18.79 20.12 16.48
N VAL A 173 -18.14 18.96 16.64
CA VAL A 173 -18.10 18.19 17.89
C VAL A 173 -17.33 18.94 18.99
N LEU A 174 -16.19 19.56 18.67
CA LEU A 174 -15.33 20.23 19.65
C LEU A 174 -15.72 21.70 19.96
N GLY A 175 -16.34 22.40 19.01
CA GLY A 175 -16.51 23.86 19.04
C GLY A 175 -17.89 24.40 19.42
N GLY A 176 -18.93 23.57 19.37
CA GLY A 176 -20.32 24.00 19.61
C GLY A 176 -20.88 24.98 18.56
N ALA A 177 -22.19 25.25 18.63
CA ALA A 177 -22.97 25.92 17.56
C ALA A 177 -22.43 27.29 17.11
N THR A 178 -21.77 28.04 17.99
CA THR A 178 -21.26 29.39 17.73
C THR A 178 -19.97 29.40 16.90
N VAL A 179 -19.15 28.34 17.00
CA VAL A 179 -17.91 28.17 16.22
C VAL A 179 -18.20 27.56 14.84
N THR A 180 -19.32 26.85 14.70
CA THR A 180 -19.72 26.15 13.47
C THR A 180 -19.88 27.06 12.25
N LEU A 181 -20.42 28.27 12.42
CA LEU A 181 -20.61 29.23 11.32
C LEU A 181 -19.28 29.85 10.84
N ALA A 182 -18.40 30.21 11.77
CA ALA A 182 -17.07 30.71 11.45
C ALA A 182 -16.20 29.62 10.79
N ALA A 183 -16.31 28.37 11.29
CA ALA A 183 -15.67 27.21 10.70
C ALA A 183 -16.22 26.87 9.32
N PHE A 184 -17.53 26.90 9.11
CA PHE A 184 -18.15 26.67 7.80
C PHE A 184 -17.70 27.71 6.76
N VAL A 185 -17.61 29.00 7.15
CA VAL A 185 -17.10 30.07 6.28
C VAL A 185 -15.62 29.90 6.01
N LEU A 186 -14.80 29.53 7.01
CA LEU A 186 -13.37 29.28 6.83
C LEU A 186 -13.11 28.05 5.94
N VAL A 187 -13.90 26.98 6.11
CA VAL A 187 -13.86 25.74 5.31
C VAL A 187 -14.28 26.01 3.87
N LYS A 188 -15.33 26.80 3.65
CA LYS A 188 -15.76 27.21 2.31
C LYS A 188 -14.72 28.08 1.61
N LEU A 189 -14.12 29.03 2.34
CA LEU A 189 -13.02 29.86 1.83
C LEU A 189 -11.78 29.05 1.50
N LEU A 190 -11.41 28.07 2.33
CA LEU A 190 -10.29 27.15 2.06
C LEU A 190 -10.59 26.23 0.87
N PHE A 191 -11.84 25.79 0.70
CA PHE A 191 -12.29 24.99 -0.44
C PHE A 191 -12.17 25.79 -1.75
N GLU A 192 -12.76 26.98 -1.81
CA GLU A 192 -12.73 27.87 -2.99
C GLU A 192 -11.30 28.35 -3.29
N TRP A 193 -10.49 28.66 -2.27
CA TRP A 193 -9.09 29.05 -2.42
C TRP A 193 -8.20 27.89 -2.88
N SER A 194 -8.46 26.65 -2.43
CA SER A 194 -7.72 25.47 -2.90
C SER A 194 -8.10 25.07 -4.33
N GLY A 195 -9.36 25.26 -4.73
CA GLY A 195 -9.81 25.05 -6.12
C GLY A 195 -9.21 26.09 -7.06
N PHE A 196 -9.24 27.36 -6.67
CA PHE A 196 -8.65 28.46 -7.42
C PHE A 196 -7.12 28.38 -7.57
N ARG A 197 -6.41 27.75 -6.62
CA ARG A 197 -4.95 27.51 -6.70
C ARG A 197 -4.56 26.21 -7.42
N ALA A 198 -5.43 25.21 -7.48
CA ALA A 198 -5.18 24.01 -8.26
C ALA A 198 -5.13 24.30 -9.78
N ASP A 199 -5.94 25.26 -10.24
CA ASP A 199 -5.90 25.77 -11.63
C ASP A 199 -4.66 26.62 -11.95
N ARG A 200 -3.82 26.99 -10.96
CA ARG A 200 -2.68 27.91 -11.15
C ARG A 200 -1.33 27.43 -10.60
N GLY A 201 -1.21 26.17 -10.18
CA GLY A 201 0.06 25.57 -9.77
C GLY A 201 0.64 26.13 -8.45
N GLY A 202 0.79 25.25 -7.46
CA GLY A 202 1.82 25.43 -6.42
C GLY A 202 1.35 25.76 -5.00
N GLY A 203 1.61 24.83 -4.09
CA GLY A 203 1.63 25.02 -2.64
C GLY A 203 2.29 23.83 -1.92
N ARG A 204 3.13 24.09 -0.91
CA ARG A 204 3.87 23.05 -0.14
C ARG A 204 3.00 21.97 0.52
N LEU A 205 1.73 22.27 0.84
CA LEU A 205 0.77 21.32 1.40
C LEU A 205 -0.05 20.59 0.33
N THR A 206 -0.27 21.19 -0.85
CA THR A 206 -0.95 20.55 -1.99
C THR A 206 0.01 19.74 -2.87
N SER A 207 1.31 20.01 -2.82
CA SER A 207 2.37 19.15 -3.38
C SER A 207 2.35 17.72 -2.82
N TRP A 208 1.71 17.48 -1.68
CA TRP A 208 1.50 16.15 -1.10
C TRP A 208 0.41 15.35 -1.84
N LEU A 209 -0.51 16.02 -2.55
CA LEU A 209 -1.65 15.42 -3.29
C LEU A 209 -1.58 15.60 -4.80
N SER A 210 -0.96 16.69 -5.27
CA SER A 210 -0.78 16.94 -6.69
C SER A 210 0.30 16.01 -7.22
N GLY A 211 -0.11 15.19 -8.19
CA GLY A 211 0.84 14.45 -9.01
C GLY A 211 1.90 15.40 -9.57
N PRO A 212 3.15 14.93 -9.71
CA PRO A 212 4.28 15.72 -10.18
C PRO A 212 4.05 16.33 -11.57
N ASP A 213 4.44 17.60 -11.72
CA ASP A 213 4.56 18.30 -13.00
C ASP A 213 5.97 18.06 -13.55
N SER A 214 6.19 16.96 -14.27
CA SER A 214 7.35 16.85 -15.17
C SER A 214 7.24 15.63 -16.07
N GLU A 215 7.41 15.87 -17.38
CA GLU A 215 7.67 14.87 -18.41
C GLU A 215 9.06 14.24 -18.17
N ALA A 216 9.16 13.28 -17.23
CA ALA A 216 10.34 12.46 -17.12
C ALA A 216 10.42 11.56 -18.35
N THR A 217 11.13 12.03 -19.38
CA THR A 217 11.47 11.26 -20.57
C THR A 217 12.29 10.07 -20.11
N ARG A 218 11.70 8.86 -20.15
CA ARG A 218 12.38 7.64 -19.72
C ARG A 218 13.63 7.41 -20.56
N GLU A 219 14.72 7.08 -19.89
CA GLU A 219 15.95 6.66 -20.54
C GLU A 219 15.71 5.37 -21.34
N VAL A 220 16.03 5.40 -22.63
CA VAL A 220 15.96 4.24 -23.51
C VAL A 220 17.08 3.29 -23.10
N LEU A 221 16.72 2.09 -22.67
CA LEU A 221 17.70 1.06 -22.36
C LEU A 221 18.26 0.49 -23.66
N ASP A 222 19.55 0.66 -23.88
CA ASP A 222 20.29 0.06 -24.99
C ASP A 222 20.53 -1.43 -24.70
N VAL A 223 19.64 -2.27 -25.25
CA VAL A 223 19.74 -3.73 -25.15
C VAL A 223 20.45 -4.27 -26.40
N PRO A 224 21.58 -4.97 -26.25
CA PRO A 224 22.29 -5.55 -27.39
C PRO A 224 21.43 -6.56 -28.16
N ASP A 225 21.41 -6.47 -29.49
CA ASP A 225 20.73 -7.42 -30.36
C ASP A 225 21.46 -8.78 -30.40
N GLY A 226 20.73 -9.89 -30.27
CA GLY A 226 21.27 -11.24 -30.41
C GLY A 226 20.65 -12.28 -29.49
N ARG A 227 21.23 -13.51 -29.49
CA ARG A 227 20.89 -14.52 -28.48
C ARG A 227 21.78 -14.34 -27.25
N PRO A 228 21.24 -14.41 -26.03
CA PRO A 228 22.04 -14.31 -24.82
C PRO A 228 23.00 -15.51 -24.71
N ALA A 229 24.22 -15.26 -24.22
CA ALA A 229 25.21 -16.30 -23.97
C ALA A 229 24.87 -17.13 -22.73
N ALA A 230 24.25 -16.49 -21.74
CA ALA A 230 23.72 -17.13 -20.54
C ALA A 230 22.36 -16.51 -20.20
N GLU A 231 21.44 -17.36 -19.74
CA GLU A 231 20.13 -16.97 -19.24
C GLU A 231 19.89 -17.71 -17.92
N ILE A 232 19.65 -16.95 -16.86
CA ILE A 232 19.43 -17.47 -15.52
C ILE A 232 18.17 -16.85 -14.94
N ASP A 233 17.22 -17.71 -14.61
CA ASP A 233 15.96 -17.33 -13.99
C ASP A 233 16.09 -17.25 -12.47
N VAL A 234 15.35 -16.32 -11.86
CA VAL A 234 15.07 -16.35 -10.43
C VAL A 234 14.20 -17.56 -10.06
N ASP A 235 14.34 -18.05 -8.82
CA ASP A 235 13.46 -19.07 -8.28
C ASP A 235 12.15 -18.41 -7.78
N PRO A 236 10.99 -18.66 -8.44
CA PRO A 236 9.74 -17.98 -8.09
C PRO A 236 9.22 -18.39 -6.70
N ARG A 237 9.52 -19.60 -6.22
CA ARG A 237 9.07 -20.06 -4.90
C ARG A 237 9.85 -19.34 -3.81
N ALA A 238 11.16 -19.18 -4.00
CA ALA A 238 11.99 -18.44 -3.07
C ALA A 238 11.66 -16.95 -3.05
N VAL A 239 11.34 -16.35 -4.20
CA VAL A 239 10.83 -14.96 -4.26
C VAL A 239 9.53 -14.82 -3.45
N VAL A 240 8.53 -15.67 -3.71
CA VAL A 240 7.24 -15.59 -3.00
C VAL A 240 7.42 -15.83 -1.50
N ALA A 241 8.24 -16.81 -1.12
CA ALA A 241 8.53 -17.08 0.28
C ALA A 241 9.23 -15.88 0.96
N ALA A 242 10.21 -15.27 0.28
CA ALA A 242 10.91 -14.08 0.78
C ALA A 242 9.97 -12.89 0.91
N ALA A 243 9.10 -12.66 -0.07
CA ALA A 243 8.07 -11.62 -0.07
C ALA A 243 7.09 -11.79 1.10
N VAL A 244 6.53 -13.00 1.27
CA VAL A 244 5.63 -13.31 2.39
C VAL A 244 6.35 -13.14 3.73
N TRP A 245 7.58 -13.62 3.84
CA TRP A 245 8.37 -13.49 5.06
C TRP A 245 8.63 -12.01 5.40
N ARG A 246 9.04 -11.19 4.41
CA ARG A 246 9.25 -9.75 4.58
C ARG A 246 7.96 -9.05 4.99
N ALA A 247 6.86 -9.32 4.30
CA ALA A 247 5.55 -8.76 4.60
C ALA A 247 5.12 -9.11 6.03
N VAL A 248 5.22 -10.38 6.44
CA VAL A 248 4.80 -10.84 7.78
C VAL A 248 5.68 -10.27 8.90
N THR A 249 7.00 -10.16 8.68
CA THR A 249 7.94 -9.78 9.75
C THR A 249 8.22 -8.28 9.82
N THR A 250 8.03 -7.54 8.73
CA THR A 250 8.36 -6.11 8.65
C THR A 250 7.10 -5.24 8.76
N THR A 251 6.14 -5.41 7.85
CA THR A 251 4.93 -4.58 7.80
C THR A 251 3.75 -5.17 8.55
N GLY A 252 3.66 -6.51 8.61
CA GLY A 252 2.61 -7.29 9.25
C GLY A 252 2.30 -6.84 10.68
N PRO A 253 3.30 -6.57 11.55
CA PRO A 253 3.03 -6.09 12.91
C PRO A 253 2.28 -4.76 12.93
N PHE A 254 2.62 -3.83 12.04
CA PHE A 254 1.89 -2.57 11.92
C PHE A 254 0.46 -2.80 11.41
N TYR A 255 0.28 -3.71 10.45
CA TYR A 255 -1.05 -4.05 9.94
C TYR A 255 -1.94 -4.72 10.99
N VAL A 256 -1.39 -5.53 11.89
CA VAL A 256 -2.13 -6.08 13.04
C VAL A 256 -2.67 -4.96 13.92
N THR A 257 -1.83 -3.98 14.29
CA THR A 257 -2.26 -2.83 15.09
C THR A 257 -3.34 -2.01 14.37
N MET A 258 -3.17 -1.75 13.07
CA MET A 258 -4.14 -1.01 12.27
C MET A 258 -5.48 -1.75 12.14
N ALA A 259 -5.46 -3.04 11.84
CA ALA A 259 -6.66 -3.86 11.71
C ALA A 259 -7.42 -3.98 13.04
N ALA A 260 -6.69 -4.11 14.15
CA ALA A 260 -7.29 -4.14 15.47
C ALA A 260 -7.88 -2.77 15.86
N MET A 261 -7.24 -1.65 15.50
CA MET A 261 -7.84 -0.32 15.68
C MET A 261 -9.12 -0.15 14.86
N VAL A 262 -9.15 -0.63 13.62
CA VAL A 262 -10.38 -0.63 12.79
C VAL A 262 -11.46 -1.50 13.44
N TRP A 263 -11.09 -2.67 13.98
CA TRP A 263 -12.02 -3.54 14.66
C TRP A 263 -12.60 -2.86 15.91
N ILE A 264 -11.75 -2.49 16.87
CA ILE A 264 -12.15 -1.95 18.18
C ILE A 264 -12.77 -0.56 18.03
N GLY A 265 -12.11 0.33 17.28
CA GLY A 265 -12.59 1.68 17.02
C GLY A 265 -13.91 1.64 16.24
N GLY A 266 -13.99 0.86 15.18
CA GLY A 266 -15.23 0.68 14.42
C GLY A 266 -16.38 0.20 15.28
N THR A 267 -16.16 -0.77 16.17
CA THR A 267 -17.21 -1.21 17.11
C THR A 267 -17.61 -0.12 18.11
N ALA A 268 -16.63 0.60 18.68
CA ALA A 268 -16.86 1.60 19.71
C ALA A 268 -17.57 2.85 19.18
N PHE A 269 -17.26 3.27 17.95
CA PHE A 269 -17.90 4.43 17.33
C PHE A 269 -19.32 4.12 16.88
N VAL A 270 -19.64 2.88 16.53
CA VAL A 270 -20.91 2.56 15.90
C VAL A 270 -22.01 2.22 16.90
N ALA A 271 -21.67 1.78 18.11
CA ALA A 271 -22.63 1.52 19.18
C ALA A 271 -21.97 1.60 20.56
N GLU A 272 -22.65 2.23 21.53
CA GLU A 272 -22.24 2.21 22.95
C GLU A 272 -22.26 0.78 23.52
N GLU A 273 -23.31 0.01 23.18
CA GLU A 273 -23.42 -1.42 23.46
C GLU A 273 -23.49 -2.20 22.14
N ALA A 274 -22.33 -2.50 21.56
CA ALA A 274 -22.25 -3.23 20.31
C ALA A 274 -22.72 -4.68 20.46
N SER A 275 -23.73 -5.07 19.66
CA SER A 275 -24.16 -6.46 19.56
C SER A 275 -23.02 -7.38 19.07
N LEU A 276 -23.11 -8.68 19.35
CA LEU A 276 -22.13 -9.68 18.87
C LEU A 276 -21.96 -9.61 17.34
N ALA A 277 -23.04 -9.35 16.60
CA ALA A 277 -22.99 -9.25 15.14
C ALA A 277 -22.14 -8.06 14.68
N VAL A 278 -22.21 -6.91 15.36
CA VAL A 278 -21.40 -5.72 15.05
C VAL A 278 -19.93 -5.99 15.38
N TRP A 279 -19.66 -6.60 16.53
CA TRP A 279 -18.31 -7.02 16.92
C TRP A 279 -17.67 -7.99 15.92
N VAL A 280 -18.40 -9.02 15.52
CA VAL A 280 -17.93 -9.99 14.51
C VAL A 280 -17.79 -9.34 13.14
N GLY A 281 -18.71 -8.46 12.74
CA GLY A 281 -18.67 -7.76 11.47
C GLY A 281 -17.42 -6.90 11.31
N PHE A 282 -17.12 -6.05 12.29
CA PHE A 282 -15.90 -5.24 12.30
C PHE A 282 -14.63 -6.09 12.47
N GLY A 283 -14.70 -7.21 13.19
CA GLY A 283 -13.58 -8.15 13.31
C GLY A 283 -13.23 -8.82 11.99
N LEU A 284 -14.24 -9.30 11.25
CA LEU A 284 -14.08 -9.85 9.91
C LEU A 284 -13.58 -8.78 8.93
N PHE A 285 -14.09 -7.55 9.02
CA PHE A 285 -13.61 -6.44 8.20
C PHE A 285 -12.14 -6.09 8.48
N GLY A 286 -11.76 -5.99 9.76
CA GLY A 286 -10.37 -5.78 10.17
C GLY A 286 -9.46 -6.92 9.69
N LEU A 287 -9.89 -8.17 9.82
CA LEU A 287 -9.14 -9.33 9.32
C LEU A 287 -9.00 -9.33 7.80
N ALA A 288 -10.05 -8.99 7.07
CA ALA A 288 -10.02 -8.86 5.62
C ALA A 288 -9.06 -7.73 5.18
N LEU A 289 -9.08 -6.59 5.88
CA LEU A 289 -8.17 -5.47 5.62
C LEU A 289 -6.71 -5.86 5.91
N PHE A 290 -6.46 -6.58 7.01
CA PHE A 290 -5.14 -7.12 7.34
C PHE A 290 -4.63 -8.05 6.24
N GLY A 291 -5.44 -9.03 5.84
CA GLY A 291 -5.10 -9.96 4.76
C GLY A 291 -4.86 -9.25 3.43
N PHE A 292 -5.68 -8.25 3.10
CA PHE A 292 -5.52 -7.45 1.89
C PHE A 292 -4.19 -6.67 1.88
N MET A 293 -3.85 -5.97 2.97
CA MET A 293 -2.62 -5.19 3.08
C MET A 293 -1.38 -6.10 3.04
N LEU A 294 -1.40 -7.22 3.76
CA LEU A 294 -0.33 -8.19 3.77
C LEU A 294 -0.13 -8.84 2.39
N ALA A 295 -1.22 -9.20 1.71
CA ALA A 295 -1.18 -9.72 0.35
C ALA A 295 -0.68 -8.67 -0.63
N GLY A 296 -1.06 -7.40 -0.48
CA GLY A 296 -0.60 -6.30 -1.31
C GLY A 296 0.91 -6.12 -1.26
N ASP A 297 1.51 -6.09 -0.06
CA ASP A 297 2.97 -6.02 0.11
C ASP A 297 3.68 -7.28 -0.45
N ALA A 298 3.13 -8.47 -0.22
CA ALA A 298 3.73 -9.71 -0.76
C ALA A 298 3.63 -9.79 -2.29
N VAL A 299 2.52 -9.33 -2.87
CA VAL A 299 2.32 -9.22 -4.33
C VAL A 299 3.25 -8.16 -4.91
N GLU A 300 3.44 -7.04 -4.23
CA GLU A 300 4.43 -6.02 -4.59
C GLU A 300 5.83 -6.65 -4.71
N ASP A 301 6.38 -7.21 -3.63
CA ASP A 301 7.72 -7.82 -3.66
C ASP A 301 7.86 -8.94 -4.72
N THR A 302 6.80 -9.74 -4.91
CA THR A 302 6.77 -10.80 -5.91
C THR A 302 6.75 -10.24 -7.32
N LEU A 303 5.95 -9.20 -7.59
CA LEU A 303 5.91 -8.55 -8.89
C LEU A 303 7.22 -7.84 -9.19
N ALA A 304 7.93 -7.29 -8.19
CA ALA A 304 9.22 -6.63 -8.39
C ALA A 304 10.25 -7.59 -9.00
N SER A 305 10.39 -8.79 -8.41
CA SER A 305 11.52 -9.68 -8.69
C SER A 305 11.16 -11.07 -9.25
N GLY A 306 9.92 -11.55 -9.10
CA GLY A 306 9.52 -12.94 -9.32
C GLY A 306 9.56 -13.46 -10.75
N TRP A 307 9.59 -12.55 -11.73
CA TRP A 307 9.66 -12.88 -13.15
C TRP A 307 10.94 -12.39 -13.83
N LEU A 308 11.93 -11.98 -13.04
CA LEU A 308 13.21 -11.53 -13.56
C LEU A 308 14.03 -12.70 -14.11
N THR A 309 14.63 -12.45 -15.26
CA THR A 309 15.59 -13.32 -15.91
C THR A 309 16.83 -12.50 -16.23
N TYR A 310 17.97 -12.94 -15.72
CA TYR A 310 19.26 -12.30 -15.99
C TYR A 310 19.84 -12.87 -17.28
N ARG A 311 20.14 -12.00 -18.24
CA ARG A 311 20.69 -12.37 -19.55
C ARG A 311 22.06 -11.74 -19.76
N ARG A 312 23.04 -12.54 -20.18
CA ARG A 312 24.38 -12.05 -20.55
C ARG A 312 24.46 -11.83 -22.05
N PHE A 313 24.81 -10.61 -22.44
CA PHE A 313 25.13 -10.21 -23.81
C PHE A 313 26.57 -9.70 -23.86
N GLY A 314 27.51 -10.59 -24.20
CA GLY A 314 28.94 -10.27 -24.17
C GLY A 314 29.38 -9.79 -22.78
N GLY A 315 29.80 -8.53 -22.69
CA GLY A 315 30.20 -7.87 -21.44
C GLY A 315 29.09 -7.14 -20.70
N ARG A 316 27.82 -7.29 -21.09
CA ARG A 316 26.66 -6.67 -20.43
C ARG A 316 25.73 -7.71 -19.81
N LEU A 317 25.20 -7.39 -18.63
CA LEU A 317 24.10 -8.06 -17.96
C LEU A 317 22.84 -7.24 -18.19
N VAL A 318 21.77 -7.89 -18.64
CA VAL A 318 20.45 -7.28 -18.83
C VAL A 318 19.45 -8.05 -17.98
N ALA A 319 18.78 -7.34 -17.07
CA ALA A 319 17.65 -7.89 -16.32
C ALA A 319 16.37 -7.73 -17.16
N HIS A 320 15.78 -8.85 -17.55
CA HIS A 320 14.58 -8.88 -18.36
C HIS A 320 13.41 -9.42 -17.55
N ASP A 321 12.26 -8.77 -17.61
CA ASP A 321 11.07 -9.23 -16.90
C ASP A 321 10.16 -10.02 -17.86
N ARG A 322 9.97 -11.30 -17.57
CA ARG A 322 9.12 -12.19 -18.38
C ARG A 322 7.64 -11.86 -18.28
N LEU A 323 7.19 -11.21 -17.20
CA LEU A 323 5.78 -10.86 -17.02
C LEU A 323 5.37 -9.71 -17.95
N THR A 324 6.24 -8.72 -18.09
CA THR A 324 5.98 -7.52 -18.90
C THR A 324 6.60 -7.60 -20.31
N GLY A 325 7.57 -8.49 -20.51
CA GLY A 325 8.32 -8.63 -21.76
C GLY A 325 9.31 -7.48 -21.99
N GLU A 326 9.58 -6.64 -20.98
CA GLU A 326 10.45 -5.48 -21.11
C GLU A 326 11.77 -5.64 -20.33
N PRO A 327 12.89 -5.12 -20.86
CA PRO A 327 14.13 -4.96 -20.11
C PRO A 327 13.91 -3.95 -18.98
N GLN A 328 14.33 -4.30 -17.76
CA GLN A 328 14.15 -3.48 -16.57
C GLN A 328 15.36 -2.59 -16.32
N TRP A 329 16.57 -3.15 -16.49
CA TRP A 329 17.84 -2.44 -16.36
C TRP A 329 18.97 -3.23 -17.03
N ALA A 330 20.08 -2.56 -17.34
CA ALA A 330 21.28 -3.15 -17.92
C ALA A 330 22.53 -2.56 -17.28
N ALA A 331 23.58 -3.36 -17.13
CA ALA A 331 24.86 -2.95 -16.58
C ALA A 331 26.02 -3.67 -17.27
N ALA A 332 27.21 -3.06 -17.29
CA ALA A 332 28.41 -3.76 -17.73
C ALA A 332 28.89 -4.69 -16.62
N VAL A 333 29.31 -5.90 -17.00
CA VAL A 333 29.83 -6.92 -16.07
C VAL A 333 31.06 -6.41 -15.30
N GLY A 334 31.91 -5.61 -15.94
CA GLY A 334 33.09 -5.03 -15.29
C GLY A 334 32.80 -3.89 -14.31
N ASP A 335 31.54 -3.44 -14.18
CA ASP A 335 31.16 -2.37 -13.25
C ASP A 335 30.62 -2.89 -11.92
N PHE A 336 30.44 -4.20 -11.77
CA PHE A 336 30.03 -4.79 -10.49
C PHE A 336 31.15 -4.73 -9.46
N ARG A 337 30.80 -4.28 -8.25
CA ARG A 337 31.70 -4.12 -7.10
C ARG A 337 31.02 -4.58 -5.82
N ASP A 338 31.83 -4.82 -4.80
CA ASP A 338 31.37 -5.15 -3.44
C ASP A 338 30.28 -6.24 -3.46
N ALA A 339 30.51 -7.28 -4.26
CA ALA A 339 29.52 -8.33 -4.47
C ALA A 339 29.57 -9.33 -3.32
N GLU A 340 28.47 -9.45 -2.58
CA GLU A 340 28.36 -10.33 -1.43
C GLU A 340 27.06 -11.16 -1.45
N VAL A 341 27.10 -12.33 -0.83
CA VAL A 341 25.89 -13.14 -0.64
C VAL A 341 25.13 -12.63 0.57
N VAL A 342 23.85 -12.30 0.37
CA VAL A 342 22.97 -11.80 1.44
C VAL A 342 22.69 -12.91 2.44
N ALA A 343 23.41 -12.90 3.56
CA ALA A 343 23.33 -13.96 4.56
C ALA A 343 22.06 -13.89 5.44
N THR A 344 21.49 -12.70 5.60
CA THR A 344 20.41 -12.41 6.55
C THR A 344 19.02 -12.89 6.12
N ARG A 345 18.89 -13.42 4.88
CA ARG A 345 17.62 -13.94 4.34
C ARG A 345 17.37 -15.38 4.82
N PRO A 346 16.41 -15.63 5.73
CA PRO A 346 16.12 -16.98 6.20
C PRO A 346 15.64 -17.88 5.06
N THR A 347 14.81 -17.35 4.15
CA THR A 347 14.23 -18.09 3.02
C THR A 347 15.30 -18.69 2.11
N ASP A 348 16.38 -17.95 1.85
CA ASP A 348 17.52 -18.42 1.06
C ASP A 348 18.22 -19.62 1.71
N ARG A 349 18.36 -19.58 3.04
CA ARG A 349 18.91 -20.72 3.78
C ARG A 349 17.99 -21.94 3.76
N TYR A 350 16.67 -21.75 3.95
CA TYR A 350 15.70 -22.85 4.04
C TYR A 350 15.36 -23.49 2.69
N LEU A 351 15.31 -22.70 1.62
CA LEU A 351 14.98 -23.16 0.27
C LEU A 351 16.22 -23.51 -0.54
N GLY A 352 17.42 -23.28 0.01
CA GLY A 352 18.69 -23.56 -0.67
C GLY A 352 19.01 -22.57 -1.79
N THR A 353 18.34 -21.42 -1.85
CA THR A 353 18.61 -20.36 -2.82
C THR A 353 19.63 -19.36 -2.29
N ARG A 354 20.18 -18.51 -3.15
CA ARG A 354 21.03 -17.39 -2.74
C ARG A 354 20.58 -16.11 -3.42
N THR A 355 20.65 -15.02 -2.67
CA THR A 355 20.58 -13.65 -3.20
C THR A 355 21.98 -13.05 -3.11
N ILE A 356 22.47 -12.45 -4.19
CA ILE A 356 23.75 -11.75 -4.22
C ILE A 356 23.44 -10.25 -4.25
N ALA A 357 24.03 -9.43 -3.39
CA ALA A 357 23.99 -7.97 -3.51
C ALA A 357 25.29 -7.50 -4.16
N ALA A 358 25.22 -6.55 -5.08
CA ALA A 358 26.41 -5.89 -5.63
C ALA A 358 26.12 -4.44 -5.93
N THR A 359 27.15 -3.60 -5.81
CA THR A 359 27.10 -2.20 -6.19
C THR A 359 27.38 -2.06 -7.68
N VAL A 360 26.55 -1.28 -8.38
CA VAL A 360 26.65 -1.02 -9.81
C VAL A 360 26.85 0.48 -10.04
N GLY A 361 27.70 0.85 -10.99
CA GLY A 361 27.97 2.26 -11.32
C GLY A 361 29.19 2.83 -10.57
N ARG A 362 29.44 4.14 -10.77
CA ARG A 362 30.53 4.87 -10.10
C ARG A 362 30.11 6.29 -9.79
N GLY A 363 30.54 6.82 -8.64
CA GLY A 363 30.26 8.20 -8.25
C GLY A 363 28.78 8.42 -8.00
N ASP A 364 28.18 9.42 -8.64
CA ASP A 364 26.78 9.81 -8.39
C ASP A 364 25.75 8.78 -8.92
N ASP A 365 26.17 7.82 -9.75
CA ASP A 365 25.32 6.75 -10.31
C ASP A 365 25.43 5.41 -9.55
N GLU A 366 26.10 5.40 -8.39
CA GLU A 366 26.24 4.18 -7.57
C GLU A 366 24.87 3.71 -7.05
N THR A 367 24.50 2.47 -7.38
CA THR A 367 23.26 1.85 -6.94
C THR A 367 23.52 0.42 -6.49
N GLU A 368 23.09 0.09 -5.28
CA GLU A 368 23.08 -1.29 -4.78
C GLU A 368 21.97 -2.09 -5.49
N ARG A 369 22.30 -3.27 -6.01
CA ARG A 369 21.37 -4.15 -6.71
C ARG A 369 21.46 -5.56 -6.15
N ALA A 370 20.31 -6.14 -5.84
CA ALA A 370 20.19 -7.54 -5.45
C ALA A 370 19.84 -8.43 -6.65
N PHE A 371 20.52 -9.55 -6.76
CA PHE A 371 20.36 -10.59 -7.77
C PHE A 371 19.79 -11.85 -7.13
N GLY A 372 18.72 -12.39 -7.70
CA GLY A 372 18.05 -13.57 -7.18
C GLY A 372 16.82 -13.25 -6.34
N PRO A 373 16.31 -14.21 -5.55
CA PRO A 373 16.91 -15.51 -5.24
C PRO A 373 17.14 -16.44 -6.45
N VAL A 374 18.30 -17.12 -6.50
CA VAL A 374 18.63 -18.13 -7.51
C VAL A 374 18.96 -19.47 -6.85
N ALA A 375 18.61 -20.57 -7.53
CA ALA A 375 18.90 -21.93 -7.05
C ALA A 375 20.38 -22.31 -7.18
N ASP A 376 21.07 -21.81 -8.21
CA ASP A 376 22.48 -22.08 -8.50
C ASP A 376 23.27 -20.76 -8.53
N ALA A 377 23.80 -20.40 -7.36
CA ALA A 377 24.55 -19.16 -7.17
C ALA A 377 25.93 -19.19 -7.85
N GLU A 378 26.57 -20.36 -7.88
CA GLU A 378 27.89 -20.54 -8.50
C GLU A 378 27.80 -20.26 -10.00
N ARG A 379 26.76 -20.79 -10.65
CA ARG A 379 26.49 -20.50 -12.05
C ARG A 379 26.24 -19.03 -12.32
N VAL A 380 25.61 -18.28 -11.39
CA VAL A 380 25.42 -16.82 -11.55
C VAL A 380 26.76 -16.10 -11.45
N VAL A 381 27.57 -16.43 -10.45
CA VAL A 381 28.89 -15.82 -10.26
C VAL A 381 29.79 -16.07 -11.48
N GLU A 382 29.83 -17.30 -11.98
CA GLU A 382 30.60 -17.67 -13.18
C GLU A 382 30.02 -17.02 -14.44
N ALA A 383 28.70 -17.11 -14.64
CA ALA A 383 28.07 -16.61 -15.86
C ALA A 383 28.16 -15.10 -15.98
N PHE A 384 28.28 -14.35 -14.89
CA PHE A 384 28.33 -12.88 -14.91
C PHE A 384 29.64 -12.30 -14.35
N ASP A 385 30.70 -13.12 -14.21
CA ASP A 385 32.01 -12.74 -13.67
C ASP A 385 31.92 -11.86 -12.41
N LEU A 386 31.01 -12.18 -11.49
CA LEU A 386 30.76 -11.38 -10.29
C LEU A 386 31.94 -11.52 -9.31
N PRO A 387 32.40 -10.42 -8.69
CA PRO A 387 33.52 -10.44 -7.75
C PRO A 387 33.11 -10.94 -6.35
N VAL A 388 32.56 -12.15 -6.26
CA VAL A 388 32.10 -12.78 -5.00
C VAL A 388 33.15 -13.78 -4.51
N GLU A 389 33.60 -13.63 -3.26
CA GLU A 389 34.62 -14.54 -2.68
C GLU A 389 34.08 -15.96 -2.41
N SER A 390 32.82 -16.07 -1.98
CA SER A 390 32.18 -17.34 -1.62
C SER A 390 30.66 -17.27 -1.78
N THR A 391 30.08 -18.34 -2.32
CA THR A 391 28.62 -18.53 -2.43
C THR A 391 28.03 -19.25 -1.20
N THR A 392 28.89 -19.70 -0.28
CA THR A 392 28.49 -20.48 0.90
C THR A 392 28.06 -19.57 2.04
N LEU A 393 26.91 -19.89 2.66
CA LEU A 393 26.40 -19.12 3.80
C LEU A 393 27.18 -19.46 5.07
N PRO A 394 27.60 -18.47 5.87
CA PRO A 394 28.24 -18.73 7.16
C PRO A 394 27.30 -19.50 8.11
N PRO A 395 27.84 -20.28 9.06
CA PRO A 395 27.01 -20.93 10.07
C PRO A 395 26.30 -19.91 10.96
N LEU A 396 25.05 -20.18 11.33
CA LEU A 396 24.27 -19.35 12.25
C LEU A 396 24.85 -19.42 13.67
N ASP A 397 24.94 -18.27 14.36
CA ASP A 397 25.14 -18.27 15.80
C ASP A 397 23.86 -18.76 16.49
N ARG A 398 23.94 -19.97 17.04
CA ARG A 398 22.83 -20.65 17.73
C ARG A 398 22.31 -19.86 18.94
N ARG A 399 23.14 -19.01 19.56
CA ARG A 399 22.76 -18.21 20.74
C ARG A 399 21.75 -17.13 20.34
N PHE A 400 22.09 -16.34 19.33
CA PHE A 400 21.22 -15.29 18.81
C PHE A 400 19.99 -15.86 18.09
N ALA A 401 20.14 -16.95 17.34
CA ALA A 401 19.00 -17.66 16.76
C ALA A 401 18.03 -18.17 17.85
N GLY A 402 18.56 -18.75 18.94
CA GLY A 402 17.77 -19.18 20.09
C GLY A 402 17.08 -18.01 20.80
N ALA A 403 17.77 -16.88 20.97
CA ALA A 403 17.20 -15.66 21.54
C ALA A 403 16.06 -15.07 20.69
N ALA A 404 16.18 -15.11 19.36
CA ALA A 404 15.12 -14.70 18.44
C ALA A 404 13.86 -15.56 18.65
N VAL A 405 14.01 -16.89 18.65
CA VAL A 405 12.89 -17.83 18.86
C VAL A 405 12.27 -17.66 20.26
N ALA A 406 13.10 -17.57 21.30
CA ALA A 406 12.63 -17.37 22.67
C ALA A 406 11.85 -16.06 22.82
N SER A 407 12.28 -14.98 22.17
CA SER A 407 11.59 -13.69 22.20
C SER A 407 10.20 -13.76 21.56
N VAL A 408 10.04 -14.50 20.46
CA VAL A 408 8.72 -14.75 19.84
C VAL A 408 7.81 -15.50 20.80
N VAL A 409 8.31 -16.58 21.42
CA VAL A 409 7.53 -17.39 22.36
C VAL A 409 7.12 -16.57 23.59
N LEU A 410 8.04 -15.80 24.18
CA LEU A 410 7.76 -14.94 25.33
C LEU A 410 6.73 -13.86 25.00
N THR A 411 6.82 -13.26 23.81
CA THR A 411 5.82 -12.28 23.34
C THR A 411 4.45 -12.92 23.21
N ALA A 412 4.36 -14.09 22.58
CA ALA A 412 3.10 -14.82 22.42
C ALA A 412 2.48 -15.20 23.78
N VAL A 413 3.28 -15.72 24.71
CA VAL A 413 2.83 -16.06 26.08
C VAL A 413 2.40 -14.81 26.84
N GLY A 414 3.14 -13.71 26.72
CA GLY A 414 2.79 -12.42 27.33
C GLY A 414 1.46 -11.89 26.83
N VAL A 415 1.23 -11.90 25.53
CA VAL A 415 -0.06 -11.50 24.92
C VAL A 415 -1.20 -12.38 25.42
N VAL A 416 -1.05 -13.72 25.37
CA VAL A 416 -2.09 -14.64 25.86
C VAL A 416 -2.39 -14.38 27.33
N THR A 417 -1.36 -14.21 28.16
CA THR A 417 -1.53 -13.99 29.60
C THR A 417 -2.27 -12.67 29.87
N VAL A 418 -1.92 -11.58 29.18
CA VAL A 418 -2.62 -10.29 29.30
C VAL A 418 -4.09 -10.40 28.87
N VAL A 419 -4.38 -11.18 27.84
CA VAL A 419 -5.75 -11.35 27.34
C VAL A 419 -6.59 -12.26 28.24
N THR A 420 -6.01 -13.31 28.82
CA THR A 420 -6.78 -14.33 29.57
C THR A 420 -6.80 -14.11 31.08
N THR A 421 -5.94 -13.25 31.64
CA THR A 421 -5.85 -13.06 33.09
C THR A 421 -6.39 -11.70 33.54
N PRO A 422 -7.04 -11.62 34.72
CA PRO A 422 -7.54 -10.36 35.29
C PRO A 422 -6.43 -9.43 35.83
N LEU A 423 -5.16 -9.69 35.50
CA LEU A 423 -3.99 -8.97 36.02
C LEU A 423 -3.67 -7.68 35.24
N GLY A 424 -4.34 -7.43 34.11
CA GLY A 424 -4.22 -6.19 33.36
C GLY A 424 -5.35 -5.20 33.68
N PRO A 425 -5.06 -3.90 33.91
CA PRO A 425 -6.03 -2.84 33.65
C PRO A 425 -6.74 -3.07 32.31
N SER A 426 -8.02 -2.70 32.20
CA SER A 426 -8.82 -2.80 30.97
C SER A 426 -8.21 -2.06 29.78
N THR A 427 -7.16 -1.26 29.98
CA THR A 427 -6.39 -0.52 28.98
C THR A 427 -5.01 -1.13 28.65
N SER A 428 -4.52 -2.11 29.42
CA SER A 428 -3.17 -2.69 29.21
C SER A 428 -3.04 -3.51 27.93
N TRP A 429 -4.13 -4.13 27.47
CA TRP A 429 -4.13 -4.86 26.21
C TRP A 429 -4.12 -3.92 24.99
N LEU A 430 -4.69 -2.70 25.10
CA LEU A 430 -4.60 -1.66 24.07
C LEU A 430 -3.16 -1.15 23.93
N LEU A 431 -2.46 -0.96 25.06
CA LEU A 431 -1.04 -0.63 25.07
C LEU A 431 -0.19 -1.77 24.45
N ALA A 432 -0.50 -3.03 24.77
CA ALA A 432 0.19 -4.17 24.16
C ALA A 432 -0.02 -4.24 22.63
N LEU A 433 -1.24 -3.95 22.16
CA LEU A 433 -1.56 -3.87 20.73
C LEU A 433 -0.83 -2.71 20.04
N PHE A 434 -0.74 -1.55 20.68
CA PHE A 434 -0.03 -0.39 20.16
C PHE A 434 1.48 -0.61 20.10
N LEU A 435 2.05 -1.31 21.10
CA LEU A 435 3.47 -1.65 21.17
C LEU A 435 3.84 -2.92 20.39
N PHE A 436 2.87 -3.60 19.78
CA PHE A 436 3.11 -4.84 19.04
C PHE A 436 4.21 -4.74 17.97
N PRO A 437 4.30 -3.65 17.17
CA PRO A 437 5.40 -3.50 16.21
C PRO A 437 6.78 -3.43 16.86
N VAL A 438 6.88 -2.85 18.07
CA VAL A 438 8.13 -2.77 18.83
C VAL A 438 8.54 -4.15 19.32
N PHE A 439 7.59 -4.94 19.84
CA PHE A 439 7.86 -6.31 20.26
C PHE A 439 8.26 -7.21 19.09
N ALA A 440 7.65 -7.02 17.92
CA ALA A 440 7.97 -7.77 16.71
C ALA A 440 9.36 -7.43 16.13
N ALA A 441 9.90 -6.24 16.40
CA ALA A 441 11.24 -5.85 15.97
C ALA A 441 12.36 -6.59 16.73
N VAL A 442 12.11 -7.00 17.97
CA VAL A 442 13.12 -7.64 18.84
C VAL A 442 13.62 -8.99 18.27
N PRO A 443 12.75 -9.96 17.89
CA PRO A 443 13.20 -11.18 17.22
C PRO A 443 13.98 -10.93 15.94
N LYS A 444 13.59 -9.91 15.15
CA LYS A 444 14.29 -9.53 13.92
C LYS A 444 15.71 -9.05 14.20
N GLY A 445 15.89 -8.21 15.23
CA GLY A 445 17.22 -7.77 15.68
C GLY A 445 18.12 -8.93 16.09
N PHE A 446 17.62 -9.87 16.90
CA PHE A 446 18.37 -11.07 17.25
C PHE A 446 18.68 -11.95 16.05
N TRP A 447 17.76 -12.06 15.08
CA TRP A 447 18.02 -12.81 13.86
C TRP A 447 19.14 -12.19 13.01
N THR A 448 19.15 -10.86 12.88
CA THR A 448 20.24 -10.15 12.18
C THR A 448 21.58 -10.41 12.88
N LEU A 449 21.63 -10.34 14.21
CA LEU A 449 22.84 -10.63 15.00
C LEU A 449 23.30 -12.10 14.93
N ALA A 450 22.41 -13.02 14.52
CA ALA A 450 22.78 -14.42 14.34
C ALA A 450 23.60 -14.68 13.07
N HIS A 451 23.69 -13.68 12.18
CA HIS A 451 24.49 -13.72 10.95
C HIS A 451 25.77 -12.91 11.20
N PRO A 452 26.95 -13.54 11.12
CA PRO A 452 28.24 -12.90 11.35
C PRO A 452 28.66 -11.96 10.23
#